data_AF-A0A8T1GSY5-F1
#
_entry.id   AF-A0A8T1GSY5-F1
#
_cell.length_a   1.000
_cell.length_b   1.000
_cell.length_c   1.000
_cell.angle_alpha   90.00
_cell.angle_beta   90.00
_cell.angle_gamma   90.00
#
_symmetry.space_group_name_H-M   'P 1'
#
loop_
_entity.id
_entity.type
_entity.pdbx_description
1 polymer ?
#
loop_
_entity_poly.entity_id
_entity_poly.type
_entity_poly.pdbx_seq_one_letter_code
_entity_poly.pdbx_strand_id
1 'polypeptide(L)'
;MTSAPNLASIQGSEAYGTEVHPSAFNPPCDAYAMHPNGRTYFNGTAGDKFMSLQMKRANANEPFPYPISLFEKITNQPSLANGSTCDQQIRLFNTSLTQVPFHPVPVRGTVKSNVGPFRCGMAFSNVAGFQ
;
A
#
# COMPACT_ATOMS: atom_id res chain seq x y z
N MET A 1 -6.84 2.05 -7.08
CA MET A 1 -6.04 2.94 -7.97
C MET A 1 -5.10 2.05 -8.78
N THR A 2 -5.11 2.17 -10.10
CA THR A 2 -4.33 1.33 -11.02
C THR A 2 -3.73 2.22 -12.10
N SER A 3 -2.50 1.92 -12.57
CA SER A 3 -1.83 2.75 -13.58
C SER A 3 -2.72 2.91 -14.81
N ALA A 4 -3.01 4.16 -15.20
CA ALA A 4 -3.93 4.47 -16.29
C ALA A 4 -3.66 3.71 -17.61
N PRO A 5 -2.39 3.50 -18.06
CA PRO A 5 -2.15 2.75 -19.31
C PRO A 5 -2.30 1.22 -19.18
N ASN A 6 -2.49 0.67 -17.97
CA ASN A 6 -2.56 -0.78 -17.76
C ASN A 6 -4.02 -1.29 -17.85
N LEU A 7 -4.54 -1.35 -19.08
CA LEU A 7 -5.92 -1.76 -19.34
C LEU A 7 -6.23 -3.18 -18.84
N ALA A 8 -5.30 -4.12 -18.96
CA ALA A 8 -5.50 -5.49 -18.51
C ALA A 8 -5.72 -5.56 -16.98
N SER A 9 -4.95 -4.77 -16.21
CA SER A 9 -5.12 -4.70 -14.75
C SER A 9 -6.41 -4.00 -14.33
N ILE A 10 -6.82 -2.96 -15.07
CA ILE A 10 -8.09 -2.26 -14.85
C ILE A 10 -9.26 -3.21 -15.08
N GLN A 11 -9.37 -3.78 -16.28
CA GLN A 11 -10.45 -4.69 -16.66
C GLN A 11 -10.48 -5.94 -15.78
N GLY A 12 -9.31 -6.48 -15.45
CA GLY A 12 -9.18 -7.60 -14.52
C GLY A 12 -9.80 -7.25 -13.17
N SER A 13 -9.41 -6.14 -12.55
CA SER A 13 -9.92 -5.74 -11.23
C SER A 13 -11.43 -5.43 -11.25
N GLU A 14 -11.93 -4.80 -12.31
CA GLU A 14 -13.34 -4.51 -12.51
C GLU A 14 -14.18 -5.79 -12.67
N ALA A 15 -13.65 -6.81 -13.35
CA ALA A 15 -14.31 -8.11 -13.51
C ALA A 15 -14.54 -8.83 -12.16
N TYR A 16 -13.76 -8.49 -11.13
CA TYR A 16 -13.97 -8.96 -9.75
C TYR A 16 -14.78 -7.97 -8.89
N GLY A 17 -15.39 -6.93 -9.48
CA GLY A 17 -16.24 -5.97 -8.79
C GLY A 17 -15.50 -4.89 -8.01
N THR A 18 -14.22 -4.65 -8.31
CA THR A 18 -13.44 -3.56 -7.70
C THR A 18 -13.73 -2.25 -8.41
N GLU A 19 -13.98 -1.17 -7.68
CA GLU A 19 -13.98 0.18 -8.25
C GLU A 19 -12.54 0.59 -8.58
N VAL A 20 -12.25 0.76 -9.87
CA VAL A 20 -10.91 1.11 -10.33
C VAL A 20 -10.84 2.60 -10.66
N HIS A 21 -9.79 3.25 -10.17
CA HIS A 21 -9.44 4.62 -10.53
C HIS A 21 -8.16 4.58 -11.39
N PRO A 22 -8.25 4.80 -12.71
CA PRO A 22 -7.09 4.96 -13.58
C PRO A 22 -6.24 6.15 -13.11
N SER A 23 -5.03 5.87 -12.65
CA SER A 23 -4.22 6.80 -11.86
C SER A 23 -2.86 7.08 -12.52
N ALA A 24 -2.34 8.28 -12.26
CA ALA A 24 -0.93 8.61 -12.41
C ALA A 24 -0.22 8.45 -11.07
N PHE A 25 1.02 7.94 -11.09
CA PHE A 25 1.82 7.74 -9.89
C PHE A 25 3.09 8.59 -9.92
N ASN A 26 3.44 9.12 -8.76
CA ASN A 26 4.69 9.83 -8.53
C ASN A 26 5.32 9.37 -7.20
N PRO A 27 6.50 8.76 -7.23
CA PRO A 27 7.31 8.43 -8.41
C PRO A 27 6.68 7.36 -9.31
N PRO A 28 6.98 7.33 -10.62
CA PRO A 28 6.57 6.22 -11.48
C PRO A 28 7.43 4.99 -11.19
N CYS A 29 6.80 3.86 -10.87
CA CYS A 29 7.45 2.55 -10.71
C CYS A 29 8.59 2.47 -9.67
N ASP A 30 8.65 3.38 -8.69
CA ASP A 30 9.63 3.33 -7.60
C ASP A 30 8.94 3.48 -6.24
N ALA A 31 8.54 2.38 -5.62
CA ALA A 31 7.85 2.43 -4.33
C ALA A 31 8.73 2.93 -3.16
N TYR A 32 10.05 3.09 -3.38
CA TYR A 32 11.03 3.43 -2.36
C TYR A 32 11.71 4.77 -2.61
N ALA A 33 11.23 5.58 -3.58
CA ALA A 33 11.85 6.86 -3.86
C ALA A 33 11.91 7.74 -2.61
N MET A 34 13.07 8.35 -2.44
CA MET A 34 13.35 9.21 -1.30
C MET A 34 12.92 10.65 -1.62
N HIS A 35 12.06 11.21 -0.78
CA HIS A 35 11.79 12.64 -0.80
C HIS A 35 12.98 13.38 -0.15
N PRO A 36 13.32 14.62 -0.57
CA PRO A 36 14.43 15.39 0.00
C PRO A 36 14.43 15.58 1.53
N ASN A 37 13.30 15.30 2.19
CA ASN A 37 13.18 15.34 3.66
C ASN A 37 13.59 14.01 4.34
N GLY A 38 14.18 13.07 3.61
CA GLY A 38 14.65 11.78 4.12
C GLY A 38 13.53 10.76 4.38
N ARG A 39 12.36 10.94 3.76
CA ARG A 39 11.22 10.01 3.84
C ARG A 39 11.01 9.32 2.51
N THR A 40 10.65 8.04 2.54
CA THR A 40 10.08 7.39 1.35
C THR A 40 8.70 7.97 1.09
N TYR A 41 8.32 8.13 -0.18
CA TYR A 41 7.02 8.69 -0.53
C TYR A 41 6.37 7.98 -1.70
N PHE A 42 5.04 8.05 -1.73
CA PHE A 42 4.22 7.56 -2.83
C PHE A 42 3.00 8.45 -2.99
N ASN A 43 2.73 8.89 -4.21
CA ASN A 43 1.53 9.64 -4.55
C ASN A 43 0.83 8.99 -5.75
N GLY A 44 -0.49 8.81 -5.66
CA GLY A 44 -1.36 8.42 -6.75
C GLY A 44 -2.49 9.42 -6.91
N THR A 45 -2.82 9.78 -8.15
CA THR A 45 -3.90 10.73 -8.46
C THR A 45 -4.74 10.25 -9.64
N ALA A 46 -6.05 10.38 -9.54
CA ALA A 46 -7.03 10.04 -10.58
C ALA A 46 -8.19 11.04 -10.54
N GLY A 47 -8.14 12.09 -11.35
CA GLY A 47 -9.11 13.18 -11.28
C GLY A 47 -9.10 13.87 -9.92
N ASP A 48 -10.23 13.86 -9.22
CA ASP A 48 -10.37 14.36 -7.84
C ASP A 48 -9.90 13.36 -6.77
N LYS A 49 -9.61 12.10 -7.15
CA LYS A 49 -9.14 11.05 -6.23
C LYS A 49 -7.63 11.11 -6.05
N PHE A 50 -7.19 10.89 -4.82
CA PHE A 50 -5.78 10.85 -4.46
C PHE A 50 -5.48 9.85 -3.33
N MET A 51 -4.25 9.38 -3.33
CA MET A 51 -3.63 8.67 -2.22
C MET A 51 -2.18 9.15 -2.09
N SER A 52 -1.75 9.45 -0.87
CA SER A 52 -0.41 9.96 -0.58
C SER A 52 0.12 9.34 0.70
N LEU A 53 1.37 8.87 0.67
CA LEU A 53 2.06 8.27 1.79
C LEU A 53 3.45 8.89 1.92
N GLN A 54 3.87 9.16 3.16
CA GLN A 54 5.27 9.46 3.48
C GLN A 54 5.69 8.67 4.71
N MET A 55 6.70 7.83 4.56
CA MET A 55 7.17 6.90 5.60
C MET A 55 8.64 7.15 5.93
N LYS A 56 9.02 6.86 7.17
CA LYS A 56 10.42 6.77 7.61
C LYS A 56 10.58 5.53 8.47
N ARG A 57 11.80 5.01 8.56
CA ARG A 57 12.12 3.95 9.52
C ARG A 57 11.74 4.40 10.94
N ALA A 58 11.06 3.53 11.68
CA ALA A 58 10.75 3.77 13.08
C ALA A 58 12.05 3.75 13.91
N ASN A 59 12.11 4.53 14.98
CA ASN A 59 13.26 4.49 15.87
C ASN A 59 13.28 3.16 16.64
N ALA A 60 14.46 2.64 16.97
CA ALA A 60 14.60 1.35 17.67
C ALA A 60 13.84 1.26 19.00
N ASN A 61 13.71 2.39 19.71
CA ASN A 61 13.04 2.48 21.02
C ASN A 61 11.59 2.97 20.92
N GLU A 62 11.06 3.19 19.70
CA GLU A 62 9.71 3.66 19.52
C GLU A 62 8.71 2.50 19.72
N PRO A 63 7.72 2.61 20.62
CA PRO A 63 6.72 1.57 20.81
C PRO A 63 6.04 1.26 19.49
N PHE A 64 5.96 -0.01 19.08
CA PHE A 64 5.31 -0.40 17.83
C PHE A 64 4.07 -1.25 18.13
N PRO A 65 2.88 -0.89 17.62
CA PRO A 65 1.62 -1.45 18.11
C PRO A 65 1.39 -2.91 17.71
N TYR A 66 2.03 -3.39 16.63
CA TYR A 66 1.71 -4.69 16.03
C TYR A 66 2.96 -5.45 15.57
N PRO A 67 3.12 -6.75 15.90
CA PRO A 67 4.22 -7.54 15.34
C PRO A 67 4.00 -7.85 13.85
N ILE A 68 5.07 -8.11 13.10
CA ILE A 68 4.96 -8.52 11.68
C ILE A 68 4.11 -9.79 11.51
N SER A 69 4.15 -10.69 12.49
CA SER A 69 3.35 -11.92 12.52
C SER A 69 1.84 -11.69 12.59
N LEU A 70 1.38 -10.50 13.00
CA LEU A 70 -0.02 -10.14 12.88
C LEU A 70 -0.39 -9.98 11.40
N PHE A 71 0.43 -9.28 10.62
CA PHE A 71 0.21 -9.06 9.19
C PHE A 71 0.24 -10.38 8.42
N GLU A 72 1.17 -11.27 8.73
CA GLU A 72 1.24 -12.63 8.16
C GLU A 72 -0.09 -13.38 8.25
N LYS A 73 -0.79 -13.25 9.40
CA LYS A 73 -2.02 -13.98 9.69
C LYS A 73 -3.27 -13.31 9.11
N ILE A 74 -3.30 -11.98 9.01
CA ILE A 74 -4.52 -11.26 8.57
C ILE A 74 -4.54 -10.93 7.08
N THR A 75 -3.37 -10.84 6.43
CA THR A 75 -3.28 -10.36 5.04
C THR A 75 -3.34 -11.45 3.97
N ASN A 76 -3.19 -12.73 4.35
CA ASN A 76 -3.35 -13.89 3.48
C ASN A 76 -4.77 -14.47 3.49
N GLN A 77 -5.78 -13.63 3.77
CA GLN A 77 -7.18 -14.04 3.71
C GLN A 77 -7.68 -14.05 2.26
N PRO A 78 -8.46 -15.06 1.85
CA PRO A 78 -9.00 -15.16 0.49
C PRO A 78 -10.14 -14.15 0.30
N SER A 79 -9.81 -12.93 -0.14
CA SER A 79 -10.63 -12.07 -1.01
C SER A 79 -10.12 -10.64 -0.99
N LEU A 80 -9.94 -10.04 -2.18
CA LEU A 80 -9.82 -8.58 -2.36
C LEU A 80 -10.97 -7.99 -3.17
N ALA A 81 -12.05 -8.76 -3.38
CA ALA A 81 -13.03 -8.43 -4.39
C ALA A 81 -14.47 -8.78 -3.96
N ASN A 82 -15.40 -8.91 -4.90
CA ASN A 82 -16.82 -9.19 -4.66
C ASN A 82 -17.13 -10.50 -3.92
N GLY A 83 -16.12 -11.32 -3.59
CA GLY A 83 -16.28 -12.58 -2.88
C GLY A 83 -16.94 -13.70 -3.69
N SER A 84 -17.30 -13.46 -4.96
CA SER A 84 -17.88 -14.47 -5.84
C SER A 84 -16.83 -15.36 -6.50
N THR A 85 -15.59 -14.86 -6.57
CA THR A 85 -14.46 -15.56 -7.19
C THR A 85 -13.27 -15.47 -6.24
N CYS A 86 -12.67 -16.62 -5.91
CA CYS A 86 -11.49 -16.66 -5.06
C CYS A 86 -10.27 -16.18 -5.86
N ASP A 87 -9.69 -15.05 -5.49
CA ASP A 87 -8.35 -14.66 -5.92
C ASP A 87 -7.33 -15.23 -4.92
N GLN A 88 -6.32 -15.96 -5.40
CA GLN A 88 -5.26 -16.54 -4.57
C GLN A 88 -4.14 -15.51 -4.33
N GLN A 89 -4.49 -14.33 -3.83
CA GLN A 89 -3.46 -13.37 -3.45
C GLN A 89 -2.73 -13.88 -2.20
N ILE A 90 -1.54 -14.42 -2.41
CA ILE A 90 -0.65 -14.89 -1.34
C ILE A 90 0.47 -13.87 -1.18
N ARG A 91 0.54 -13.24 -0.01
CA ARG A 91 1.71 -12.49 0.42
C ARG A 91 2.76 -13.47 0.92
N LEU A 92 3.96 -13.34 0.36
CA LEU A 92 5.11 -14.15 0.69
C LEU A 92 5.85 -13.53 1.86
N PHE A 93 6.14 -14.35 2.88
CA PHE A 93 6.93 -13.97 4.04
C PHE A 93 8.07 -14.97 4.20
N ASN A 94 9.20 -14.49 4.72
CA ASN A 94 10.41 -15.29 4.97
C ASN A 94 10.89 -16.11 3.74
N THR A 95 10.78 -15.54 2.54
CA THR A 95 11.39 -16.10 1.33
C THR A 95 12.75 -15.45 1.08
N SER A 96 13.52 -15.98 0.13
CA SER A 96 14.79 -15.36 -0.29
C SER A 96 14.65 -13.89 -0.74
N LEU A 97 13.45 -13.47 -1.17
CA LEU A 97 13.14 -12.09 -1.57
C LEU A 97 12.89 -11.15 -0.39
N THR A 98 12.50 -11.68 0.77
CA THR A 98 12.16 -10.91 1.98
C THR A 98 13.18 -11.13 3.10
N GLN A 99 14.33 -11.72 2.79
CA GLN A 99 15.46 -11.86 3.71
C GLN A 99 16.43 -10.69 3.52
N VAL A 100 17.46 -10.61 4.36
CA VAL A 100 18.51 -9.58 4.27
C VAL A 100 19.05 -9.51 2.83
N PRO A 101 19.18 -8.29 2.24
CA PRO A 101 18.99 -6.97 2.85
C PRO A 101 17.57 -6.40 2.80
N PHE A 102 16.60 -7.11 2.19
CA PHE A 102 15.24 -6.65 1.91
C PHE A 102 14.20 -7.13 2.93
N HIS A 103 14.64 -7.44 4.15
CA HIS A 103 13.71 -7.80 5.21
C HIS A 103 12.81 -6.61 5.55
N PRO A 104 11.50 -6.81 5.79
CA PRO A 104 10.60 -5.72 6.14
C PRO A 104 11.03 -5.05 7.45
N VAL A 105 10.98 -3.72 7.48
CA VAL A 105 11.40 -2.93 8.65
C VAL A 105 10.25 -2.09 9.18
N PRO A 106 10.15 -1.88 10.51
CA PRO A 106 9.12 -1.02 11.07
C PRO A 106 9.26 0.41 10.55
N VAL A 107 8.15 1.00 10.11
CA VAL A 107 8.07 2.37 9.61
C VAL A 107 6.95 3.17 10.28
N ARG A 108 7.14 4.49 10.31
CA ARG A 108 6.21 5.49 10.83
C ARG A 108 5.99 6.58 9.81
N GLY A 109 4.75 7.04 9.66
CA GLY A 109 4.47 8.04 8.64
C GLY A 109 3.12 8.71 8.68
N THR A 110 2.81 9.33 7.55
CA THR A 110 1.57 10.06 7.30
C THR A 110 0.93 9.48 6.06
N VAL A 111 -0.38 9.26 6.13
CA VAL A 111 -1.20 8.79 5.00
C VAL A 111 -2.31 9.80 4.77
N LYS A 112 -2.55 10.15 3.51
CA LYS A 112 -3.70 10.96 3.10
C LYS A 112 -4.40 10.28 1.93
N SER A 113 -5.72 10.22 1.96
CA SER A 113 -6.49 9.59 0.88
C SER A 113 -7.95 10.05 0.90
N ASN A 114 -8.57 10.09 -0.27
CA ASN A 114 -10.02 10.17 -0.43
C ASN A 114 -10.59 9.02 -1.29
N VAL A 115 -9.80 7.96 -1.45
CA VAL A 115 -10.20 6.70 -2.10
C VAL A 115 -10.85 5.80 -1.04
N GLY A 116 -11.75 4.92 -1.46
CA GLY A 116 -12.43 3.95 -0.61
C GLY A 116 -11.48 3.27 0.40
N PRO A 117 -11.90 3.08 1.66
CA PRO A 117 -13.25 3.28 2.19
C PRO A 117 -13.61 4.73 2.57
N PHE A 118 -12.76 5.72 2.28
CA PHE A 118 -12.99 7.11 2.67
C PHE A 118 -13.94 7.83 1.70
N ARG A 119 -14.97 8.52 2.24
CA ARG A 119 -15.93 9.30 1.44
C ARG A 119 -15.45 10.73 1.15
N CYS A 120 -14.47 11.21 1.89
CA CYS A 120 -13.86 12.53 1.77
C CYS A 120 -12.35 12.44 2.04
N GLY A 121 -11.63 13.55 1.85
CA GLY A 121 -10.20 13.61 2.13
C GLY A 121 -9.90 13.39 3.61
N MET A 122 -9.23 12.28 3.91
CA MET A 122 -8.75 11.92 5.24
C MET A 122 -7.24 12.07 5.32
N ALA A 123 -6.74 12.43 6.50
CA ALA A 123 -5.32 12.50 6.81
C ALA A 123 -5.05 11.83 8.16
N PHE A 124 -4.10 10.91 8.17
CA PHE A 124 -3.67 10.15 9.35
C PHE A 124 -2.20 10.42 9.59
N SER A 125 -1.87 10.86 10.79
CA SER A 125 -0.49 11.04 11.26
C SER A 125 -0.07 9.89 12.16
N ASN A 126 1.24 9.64 12.25
CA ASN A 126 1.84 8.61 13.11
C ASN A 126 1.37 7.18 12.81
N VAL A 127 1.07 6.90 11.53
CA VAL A 127 0.69 5.57 11.06
C VAL A 127 1.88 4.62 11.20
N ALA A 128 1.65 3.44 11.78
CA ALA A 128 2.64 2.37 11.90
C ALA A 128 2.45 1.35 10.76
N GLY A 129 3.55 0.85 10.21
CA GLY A 129 3.56 -0.20 9.19
C GLY A 129 4.92 -0.87 9.01
N PHE A 130 5.03 -1.69 7.98
CA PHE A 130 6.27 -2.33 7.55
C PHE A 130 6.53 -1.99 6.08
N GLN A 131 7.79 -1.76 5.72
CA GLN A 131 8.25 -1.47 4.35
C GLN A 131 9.52 -2.25 4.03
#